data_AF-A0A9E4J540-F1
#
_entry.id   AF-A0A9E4J540-F1
#
_cell.length_a   1.000
_cell.length_b   1.000
_cell.length_c   1.000
_cell.angle_alpha   90.00
_cell.angle_beta   90.00
_cell.angle_gamma   90.00
#
_symmetry.space_group_name_H-M   'P 1'
#
loop_
_entity.id
_entity.type
_entity.pdbx_description
1 polymer ?
#
loop_
_entity_poly.entity_id
_entity_poly.type
_entity_poly.pdbx_seq_one_letter_code
_entity_poly.pdbx_strand_id
1 'polypeptide(L)'
;MPFLLELIKREKVDVLHSQPEVEAYTIGKFRTQIEATGCRLFMPSQTTIERLRDKWSSYCIWRDAGIKVPKNVLLNDPSDLKEAFSAFGEDIWIRETIGAAGKGSLSRPTFETARAHLDHSQAWGRAVAAEHLSRETVTWQSIWQEGRLVVAQGRRRHSWAFGNRAQSGVTGLTGVGETISEPSLDALAIACIRAADTNPNGIFSVDFTYDLKRIPNPTEINIAKFFTTHHFLTRTGCNMPEILVQLAMGRYEGPYEVLNPCKPGMLWIRGIDVNPVLIDKAEFEDKLRQYEELCRAFS
;
A
#
# COMPACT_ATOMS: atom_id res chain seq x y z
N MET A 1 -10.52 10.90 -20.88
CA MET A 1 -10.45 9.62 -21.63
C MET A 1 -10.30 9.81 -23.14
N PRO A 2 -11.10 10.64 -23.84
CA PRO A 2 -10.94 10.82 -25.30
C PRO A 2 -9.51 11.17 -25.72
N PHE A 3 -8.89 12.15 -25.02
CA PHE A 3 -7.48 12.52 -25.20
C PHE A 3 -6.51 11.34 -25.04
N LEU A 4 -6.70 10.48 -24.03
CA LEU A 4 -5.82 9.34 -23.79
C LEU A 4 -5.92 8.31 -24.92
N LEU A 5 -7.13 8.02 -25.40
CA LEU A 5 -7.35 7.10 -26.53
C LEU A 5 -6.75 7.65 -27.84
N GLU A 6 -6.86 8.95 -28.07
CA GLU A 6 -6.22 9.62 -29.21
C GLU A 6 -4.69 9.49 -29.12
N LEU A 7 -4.11 9.78 -27.95
CA LEU A 7 -2.67 9.69 -27.72
C LEU A 7 -2.17 8.26 -27.94
N ILE A 8 -2.86 7.26 -27.39
CA ILE A 8 -2.50 5.83 -27.56
C ILE A 8 -2.44 5.45 -29.04
N LYS A 9 -3.45 5.85 -29.83
CA LYS A 9 -3.50 5.57 -31.26
C LYS A 9 -2.41 6.30 -32.04
N ARG A 10 -2.21 7.59 -31.74
CA ARG A 10 -1.25 8.44 -32.45
C ARG A 10 0.19 7.98 -32.21
N GLU A 11 0.54 7.72 -30.95
CA GLU A 11 1.90 7.31 -30.55
C GLU A 11 2.12 5.79 -30.66
N LYS A 12 1.09 5.02 -31.03
CA LYS A 12 1.13 3.54 -31.12
C LYS A 12 1.63 2.90 -29.84
N VAL A 13 1.05 3.30 -28.71
CA VAL A 13 1.45 2.81 -27.38
C VAL A 13 1.19 1.31 -27.26
N ASP A 14 2.23 0.52 -26.99
CA ASP A 14 2.13 -0.94 -26.83
C ASP A 14 1.54 -1.37 -25.48
N VAL A 15 1.89 -0.65 -24.41
CA VAL A 15 1.49 -0.94 -23.02
C VAL A 15 1.15 0.36 -22.31
N LEU A 16 0.02 0.38 -21.62
CA LEU A 16 -0.35 1.46 -20.71
C LEU A 16 -0.28 0.97 -19.26
N HIS A 17 0.49 1.68 -18.44
CA HIS A 17 0.56 1.49 -16.98
C HIS A 17 0.20 2.79 -16.28
N SER A 18 -0.53 2.71 -15.17
CA SER A 18 -0.79 3.86 -14.30
C SER A 18 -0.33 3.58 -12.87
N GLN A 19 0.22 4.60 -12.24
CA GLN A 19 0.69 4.52 -10.86
C GLN A 19 -0.36 4.99 -9.84
N PRO A 20 -1.14 6.06 -10.08
CA PRO A 20 -2.21 6.42 -9.17
C PRO A 20 -3.39 5.46 -9.29
N GLU A 21 -3.91 5.00 -8.15
CA GLU A 21 -5.08 4.11 -8.09
C GLU A 21 -6.32 4.71 -8.78
N VAL A 22 -6.52 6.03 -8.67
CA VAL A 22 -7.64 6.73 -9.32
C VAL A 22 -7.56 6.65 -10.85
N GLU A 23 -6.35 6.66 -11.41
CA GLU A 23 -6.13 6.49 -12.83
C GLU A 23 -6.33 5.03 -13.23
N ALA A 24 -5.81 4.07 -12.45
CA ALA A 24 -6.05 2.64 -12.68
C ALA A 24 -7.56 2.31 -12.67
N TYR A 25 -8.32 2.85 -11.71
CA TYR A 25 -9.77 2.73 -11.68
C TYR A 25 -10.44 3.28 -12.94
N THR A 26 -10.00 4.44 -13.42
CA THR A 26 -10.56 5.06 -14.62
C THR A 26 -10.18 4.28 -15.87
N ILE A 27 -8.91 3.86 -16.01
CA ILE A 27 -8.42 3.06 -17.12
C ILE A 27 -9.16 1.72 -17.20
N GLY A 28 -9.35 1.04 -16.07
CA GLY A 28 -10.06 -0.24 -16.00
C GLY A 28 -11.48 -0.17 -16.53
N LYS A 29 -12.21 0.94 -16.32
CA LYS A 29 -13.54 1.17 -16.92
C LYS A 29 -13.55 1.29 -18.44
N PHE A 30 -12.44 1.68 -19.04
CA PHE A 30 -12.27 1.85 -20.49
C PHE A 30 -11.36 0.77 -21.09
N ARG A 31 -11.15 -0.33 -20.37
CA ARG A 31 -10.25 -1.42 -20.75
C ARG A 31 -10.50 -1.89 -22.19
N THR A 32 -11.74 -2.21 -22.54
CA THR A 32 -12.10 -2.69 -23.88
C THR A 32 -11.79 -1.67 -24.96
N GLN A 33 -12.07 -0.38 -24.73
CA GLN A 33 -11.75 0.67 -25.72
C GLN A 33 -10.24 0.86 -25.89
N ILE A 34 -9.47 0.73 -24.81
CA ILE A 34 -8.01 0.82 -24.84
C ILE A 34 -7.43 -0.40 -25.57
N GLU A 35 -7.84 -1.62 -25.22
CA GLU A 35 -7.38 -2.85 -25.84
C GLU A 35 -7.74 -2.91 -27.34
N ALA A 36 -8.89 -2.36 -27.74
CA ALA A 36 -9.29 -2.23 -29.14
C ALA A 36 -8.35 -1.35 -29.99
N THR A 37 -7.47 -0.56 -29.37
CA THR A 37 -6.42 0.20 -30.07
C THR A 37 -5.16 -0.61 -30.35
N GLY A 38 -5.05 -1.84 -29.81
CA GLY A 38 -3.84 -2.65 -29.79
C GLY A 38 -2.95 -2.44 -28.56
N CYS A 39 -3.28 -1.46 -27.72
CA CYS A 39 -2.57 -1.20 -26.45
C CYS A 39 -2.94 -2.23 -25.38
N ARG A 40 -1.92 -2.78 -24.69
CA ARG A 40 -2.11 -3.83 -23.69
C ARG A 40 -2.20 -3.25 -22.27
N LEU A 41 -3.03 -3.89 -21.45
CA LEU A 41 -3.23 -3.55 -20.04
C LEU A 41 -2.94 -4.75 -19.15
N PHE A 42 -1.88 -4.69 -18.35
CA PHE A 42 -1.56 -5.71 -17.37
C PHE A 42 -1.93 -5.24 -15.96
N MET A 43 -3.20 -5.42 -15.60
CA MET A 43 -3.76 -4.87 -14.37
C MET A 43 -4.93 -5.75 -13.87
N PRO A 44 -5.37 -5.58 -12.60
CA PRO A 44 -6.49 -6.34 -12.03
C PRO A 44 -7.82 -6.11 -12.74
N SER A 45 -8.79 -6.99 -12.49
CA SER A 45 -10.15 -6.81 -13.01
C SER A 45 -10.79 -5.53 -12.45
N GLN A 46 -11.73 -4.94 -13.19
CA GLN A 46 -12.43 -3.73 -12.73
C GLN A 46 -13.17 -3.97 -11.40
N THR A 47 -13.80 -5.14 -11.25
CA THR A 47 -14.49 -5.55 -10.02
C THR A 47 -13.52 -5.67 -8.84
N THR A 48 -12.32 -6.20 -9.06
CA THR A 48 -11.29 -6.29 -8.02
C THR A 48 -10.80 -4.91 -7.61
N ILE A 49 -10.58 -4.01 -8.56
CA ILE A 49 -10.20 -2.61 -8.26
C ILE A 49 -11.30 -1.92 -7.45
N GLU A 50 -12.56 -2.09 -7.84
CA GLU A 50 -13.72 -1.50 -7.15
C GLU A 50 -13.87 -1.97 -5.71
N ARG A 51 -13.62 -3.25 -5.45
CA ARG A 51 -13.68 -3.82 -4.10
C ARG A 51 -12.48 -3.39 -3.25
N LEU A 52 -11.27 -3.39 -3.81
CA LEU A 52 -10.05 -3.18 -3.01
C LEU A 52 -9.67 -1.72 -2.80
N ARG A 53 -10.17 -0.80 -3.64
CA ARG A 53 -10.02 0.66 -3.39
C ARG A 53 -10.82 1.14 -2.17
N ASP A 54 -11.84 0.39 -1.78
CA ASP A 54 -12.65 0.67 -0.60
C ASP A 54 -12.11 -0.12 0.62
N LYS A 55 -11.64 0.62 1.62
CA LYS A 55 -11.06 0.10 2.86
C LYS A 55 -12.09 -0.67 3.71
N TRP A 56 -13.37 -0.28 3.65
CA TRP A 56 -14.44 -0.99 4.34
C TRP A 56 -14.79 -2.30 3.63
N SER A 57 -14.83 -2.29 2.30
CA SER A 57 -15.05 -3.50 1.51
C SER A 57 -13.94 -4.53 1.72
N SER A 58 -12.67 -4.12 1.64
CA SER A 58 -11.52 -4.99 1.93
C SER A 58 -11.52 -5.50 3.37
N TYR A 59 -11.85 -4.67 4.36
CA TYR A 59 -12.05 -5.09 5.75
C TYR A 59 -13.10 -6.20 5.88
N CYS A 60 -14.29 -6.03 5.28
CA CYS A 60 -15.36 -7.03 5.33
C CYS A 60 -14.90 -8.36 4.70
N ILE A 61 -14.25 -8.30 3.53
CA ILE A 61 -13.73 -9.47 2.83
C ILE A 61 -12.80 -10.29 3.73
N TRP A 62 -11.86 -9.64 4.41
CA TRP A 62 -10.90 -10.33 5.26
C TRP A 62 -11.54 -10.87 6.54
N ARG A 63 -12.42 -10.08 7.18
CA ARG A 63 -13.19 -10.53 8.34
C ARG A 63 -13.99 -11.79 8.03
N ASP A 64 -14.73 -11.78 6.92
CA ASP A 64 -15.61 -12.88 6.53
C ASP A 64 -14.80 -14.12 6.09
N ALA A 65 -13.57 -13.93 5.63
CA ALA A 65 -12.60 -15.00 5.37
C ALA A 65 -11.89 -15.53 6.63
N GLY A 66 -12.23 -15.02 7.83
CA GLY A 66 -11.60 -15.41 9.10
C GLY A 66 -10.18 -14.86 9.29
N ILE A 67 -9.75 -13.92 8.45
CA ILE A 67 -8.46 -13.24 8.58
C ILE A 67 -8.59 -12.21 9.70
N LYS A 68 -7.62 -12.22 10.63
CA LYS A 68 -7.56 -11.22 11.69
C LYS A 68 -7.39 -9.82 11.10
N VAL A 69 -8.28 -8.92 11.51
CA VAL A 69 -8.34 -7.51 11.10
C VAL A 69 -8.53 -6.64 12.34
N PRO A 70 -8.10 -5.36 12.32
CA PRO A 70 -8.41 -4.46 13.43
C PRO A 70 -9.91 -4.20 13.46
N LYS A 71 -10.49 -3.93 14.63
CA LYS A 71 -11.92 -3.62 14.68
C LYS A 71 -12.20 -2.32 13.91
N ASN A 72 -13.24 -2.34 13.07
CA ASN A 72 -13.72 -1.17 12.34
C ASN A 72 -15.24 -1.01 12.51
N VAL A 73 -15.70 0.23 12.56
CA VAL A 73 -17.11 0.65 12.55
C VAL A 73 -17.32 1.58 11.36
N LEU A 74 -18.27 1.25 10.48
CA LEU A 74 -18.70 2.15 9.41
C LEU A 74 -19.55 3.26 10.00
N LEU A 75 -19.25 4.51 9.65
CA LEU A 75 -19.88 5.70 10.23
C LEU A 75 -20.95 6.25 9.27
N ASN A 76 -22.20 5.82 9.43
CA ASN A 76 -23.32 6.32 8.63
C ASN A 76 -23.97 7.56 9.26
N ASP A 77 -23.94 7.65 10.58
CA ASP A 77 -24.55 8.76 11.31
C ASP A 77 -23.89 9.00 12.70
N PRO A 78 -24.30 10.06 13.43
CA PRO A 78 -23.73 10.36 14.75
C PRO A 78 -23.92 9.27 15.82
N SER A 79 -24.85 8.34 15.67
CA SER A 79 -25.01 7.19 16.57
C SER A 79 -23.86 6.21 16.38
N ASP A 80 -23.51 5.87 15.14
CA ASP A 80 -22.36 5.01 14.84
C ASP A 80 -21.06 5.62 15.39
N LEU A 81 -20.92 6.95 15.30
CA LEU A 81 -19.77 7.64 15.89
C LEU A 81 -19.73 7.48 17.42
N LYS A 82 -20.87 7.59 18.12
CA LYS A 82 -20.92 7.37 19.57
C LYS A 82 -20.55 5.93 19.92
N GLU A 83 -21.04 4.96 19.16
CA GLU A 83 -20.68 3.56 19.34
C GLU A 83 -19.17 3.35 19.16
N ALA A 84 -18.58 3.94 18.11
CA ALA A 84 -17.14 3.85 17.88
C ALA A 84 -16.31 4.44 19.03
N PHE A 85 -16.71 5.60 19.59
CA PHE A 85 -16.05 6.18 20.76
C PHE A 85 -16.23 5.32 22.04
N SER A 86 -17.39 4.68 22.20
CA SER A 86 -17.62 3.71 23.27
C SER A 86 -16.71 2.48 23.13
N ALA A 87 -16.50 2.01 21.90
CA ALA A 87 -15.70 0.82 21.61
C ALA A 87 -14.18 1.06 21.67
N PHE A 88 -13.71 2.24 21.23
CA PHE A 88 -12.27 2.53 21.04
C PHE A 88 -11.72 3.56 22.03
N GLY A 89 -12.57 4.34 22.70
CA GLY A 89 -12.13 5.42 23.57
C GLY A 89 -11.34 6.49 22.82
N GLU A 90 -10.26 6.98 23.45
CA GLU A 90 -9.38 8.02 22.90
C GLU A 90 -8.45 7.49 21.79
N ASP A 91 -8.21 6.17 21.75
CA ASP A 91 -7.37 5.49 20.77
C ASP A 91 -8.19 5.12 19.51
N ILE A 92 -8.83 6.12 18.93
CA ILE A 92 -9.67 6.01 17.73
C ILE A 92 -8.99 6.65 16.51
N TRP A 93 -9.08 5.97 15.37
CA TRP A 93 -8.63 6.49 14.08
C TRP A 93 -9.81 6.60 13.12
N ILE A 94 -10.07 7.78 12.55
CA ILE A 94 -11.19 8.01 11.62
C ILE A 94 -10.64 8.36 10.25
N ARG A 95 -11.12 7.71 9.19
CA ARG A 95 -10.71 7.97 7.80
C ARG A 95 -11.82 7.66 6.81
N GLU A 96 -11.79 8.31 5.64
CA GLU A 96 -12.62 7.90 4.50
C GLU A 96 -12.26 6.49 4.01
N THR A 97 -13.24 5.76 3.48
CA THR A 97 -13.07 4.40 2.96
C THR A 97 -12.33 4.37 1.63
N ILE A 98 -12.43 5.44 0.84
CA ILE A 98 -11.71 5.62 -0.43
C ILE A 98 -10.80 6.83 -0.30
N GLY A 99 -9.55 6.67 -0.69
CA GLY A 99 -8.55 7.74 -0.61
C GLY A 99 -7.16 7.20 -0.35
N ALA A 100 -6.17 8.10 -0.42
CA ALA A 100 -4.76 7.77 -0.28
C ALA A 100 -4.02 8.76 0.62
N ALA A 101 -2.83 8.36 1.08
CA ALA A 101 -1.88 9.20 1.82
C ALA A 101 -2.42 9.81 3.13
N GLY A 102 -3.39 9.18 3.78
CA GLY A 102 -3.96 9.67 5.04
C GLY A 102 -4.72 11.00 4.90
N LYS A 103 -5.08 11.41 3.68
CA LYS A 103 -5.82 12.65 3.46
C LYS A 103 -7.17 12.58 4.18
N GLY A 104 -7.46 13.59 5.02
CA GLY A 104 -8.71 13.66 5.79
C GLY A 104 -8.77 12.69 6.98
N SER A 105 -7.70 11.96 7.30
CA SER A 105 -7.71 11.07 8.47
C SER A 105 -7.48 11.84 9.77
N LEU A 106 -8.21 11.46 10.81
CA LEU A 106 -8.06 11.97 12.17
C LEU A 106 -7.46 10.88 13.06
N SER A 107 -6.42 11.24 13.81
CA SER A 107 -5.79 10.39 14.82
C SER A 107 -6.13 10.89 16.20
N ARG A 108 -6.74 10.04 17.05
CA ARG A 108 -7.18 10.40 18.41
C ARG A 108 -7.98 11.71 18.48
N PRO A 109 -8.97 11.94 17.60
CA PRO A 109 -9.82 13.13 17.70
C PRO A 109 -10.72 13.06 18.94
N THR A 110 -11.19 14.22 19.41
CA THR A 110 -12.37 14.26 20.29
C THR A 110 -13.64 13.96 19.51
N PHE A 111 -14.72 13.58 20.20
CA PHE A 111 -16.02 13.34 19.58
C PHE A 111 -16.51 14.54 18.76
N GLU A 112 -16.38 15.74 19.33
CA GLU A 112 -16.82 16.99 18.70
C GLU A 112 -16.00 17.29 17.43
N THR A 113 -14.68 17.07 17.49
CA THR A 113 -13.77 17.27 16.36
C THR A 113 -14.09 16.29 15.23
N ALA A 114 -14.30 15.01 15.57
CA ALA A 114 -14.67 13.98 14.63
C ALA A 114 -16.01 14.28 13.95
N ARG A 115 -17.05 14.62 14.73
CA ARG A 115 -18.38 14.95 14.21
C ARG A 115 -18.32 16.14 13.26
N ALA A 116 -17.71 17.25 13.71
CA ALA A 116 -17.58 18.45 12.89
C ALA A 116 -16.84 18.18 11.57
N HIS A 117 -15.80 17.34 11.60
CA HIS A 117 -15.07 16.95 10.39
C HIS A 117 -15.93 16.11 9.43
N LEU A 118 -16.69 15.14 9.93
CA LEU A 118 -17.58 14.29 9.12
C LEU A 118 -18.72 15.09 8.51
N ASP A 119 -19.31 16.02 9.26
CA ASP A 119 -20.34 16.94 8.77
C ASP A 119 -19.78 17.84 7.67
N HIS A 120 -18.62 18.47 7.91
CA HIS A 120 -18.01 19.40 6.97
C HIS A 120 -17.56 18.74 5.67
N SER A 121 -16.98 17.55 5.76
CA SER A 121 -16.50 16.77 4.59
C SER A 121 -17.61 15.93 3.93
N GLN A 122 -18.82 15.95 4.48
CA GLN A 122 -19.96 15.13 4.06
C GLN A 122 -19.59 13.64 3.96
N ALA A 123 -18.78 13.16 4.90
CA ALA A 123 -18.15 11.83 4.84
C ALA A 123 -18.96 10.73 5.54
N TRP A 124 -20.14 11.05 6.09
CA TRP A 124 -21.10 10.05 6.56
C TRP A 124 -21.44 9.02 5.47
N GLY A 125 -21.44 7.74 5.84
CA GLY A 125 -21.58 6.59 4.93
C GLY A 125 -20.34 6.30 4.08
N ARG A 126 -19.28 7.11 4.21
CA ARG A 126 -18.02 7.01 3.44
C ARG A 126 -16.78 7.02 4.35
N ALA A 127 -16.97 6.94 5.66
CA ALA A 127 -15.89 6.94 6.65
C ALA A 127 -16.00 5.77 7.61
N VAL A 128 -14.85 5.34 8.12
CA VAL A 128 -14.72 4.29 9.13
C VAL A 128 -13.97 4.82 10.34
N ALA A 129 -14.42 4.42 11.52
CA ALA A 129 -13.64 4.46 12.74
C ALA A 129 -12.94 3.11 12.95
N ALA A 130 -11.66 3.14 13.25
CA ALA A 130 -10.81 1.97 13.42
C ALA A 130 -10.12 1.99 14.78
N GLU A 131 -9.90 0.81 15.33
CA GLU A 131 -8.98 0.56 16.43
C GLU A 131 -7.58 1.10 16.10
N HIS A 132 -6.97 1.84 17.04
CA HIS A 132 -5.62 2.34 16.85
C HIS A 132 -4.59 1.22 17.03
N LEU A 133 -3.79 0.98 15.99
CA LEU A 133 -2.71 -0.01 15.98
C LEU A 133 -1.37 0.61 16.44
N SER A 134 -0.30 -0.19 16.43
CA SER A 134 1.05 0.33 16.70
C SER A 134 1.55 1.24 15.56
N ARG A 135 2.75 1.80 15.72
CA ARG A 135 3.40 2.60 14.67
C ARG A 135 4.12 1.75 13.62
N GLU A 136 4.26 0.46 13.88
CA GLU A 136 5.04 -0.42 13.02
C GLU A 136 4.22 -0.90 11.85
N THR A 137 4.75 -0.67 10.65
CA THR A 137 4.06 -0.95 9.40
C THR A 137 4.97 -1.73 8.46
N VAL A 138 4.35 -2.61 7.70
CA VAL A 138 5.01 -3.42 6.69
C VAL A 138 4.13 -3.48 5.45
N THR A 139 4.75 -3.37 4.29
CA THR A 139 4.07 -3.50 3.00
C THR A 139 4.58 -4.76 2.32
N TRP A 140 3.68 -5.53 1.75
CA TRP A 140 4.01 -6.70 0.94
C TRP A 140 3.53 -6.47 -0.50
N GLN A 141 4.46 -6.41 -1.44
CA GLN A 141 4.18 -6.05 -2.83
C GLN A 141 4.34 -7.26 -3.74
N SER A 142 3.42 -7.43 -4.68
CA SER A 142 3.41 -8.57 -5.58
C SER A 142 2.90 -8.25 -6.98
N ILE A 143 3.31 -9.09 -7.93
CA ILE A 143 2.76 -9.17 -9.28
C ILE A 143 2.17 -10.56 -9.48
N TRP A 144 0.97 -10.62 -10.03
CA TRP A 144 0.24 -11.84 -10.33
C TRP A 144 -0.10 -11.92 -11.81
N GLN A 145 -0.16 -13.14 -12.35
CA GLN A 145 -0.68 -13.42 -13.68
C GLN A 145 -1.62 -14.60 -13.58
N GLU A 146 -2.88 -14.42 -13.99
CA GLU A 146 -3.87 -15.50 -14.06
C GLU A 146 -3.90 -16.37 -12.79
N GLY A 147 -3.93 -15.72 -11.62
CA GLY A 147 -4.05 -16.39 -10.33
C GLY A 147 -2.77 -17.03 -9.78
N ARG A 148 -1.67 -16.95 -10.53
CA ARG A 148 -0.35 -17.42 -10.14
C ARG A 148 0.51 -16.25 -9.68
N LEU A 149 1.23 -16.42 -8.58
CA LEU A 149 2.15 -15.40 -8.11
C LEU A 149 3.35 -15.38 -9.07
N VAL A 150 3.75 -14.21 -9.55
CA VAL A 150 4.98 -14.07 -10.35
C VAL A 150 6.14 -13.80 -9.40
N VAL A 151 6.04 -12.70 -8.65
CA VAL A 151 7.07 -12.27 -7.70
C VAL A 151 6.44 -11.46 -6.58
N ALA A 152 6.99 -11.54 -5.37
CA ALA A 152 6.66 -10.66 -4.27
C ALA A 152 7.85 -10.29 -3.39
N GLN A 153 7.71 -9.18 -2.66
CA GLN A 153 8.72 -8.68 -1.72
C GLN A 153 8.07 -7.94 -0.55
N GLY A 154 8.48 -8.32 0.66
CA GLY A 154 8.18 -7.60 1.90
C GLY A 154 9.10 -6.40 2.12
N ARG A 155 8.54 -5.30 2.63
CA ARG A 155 9.26 -4.08 3.03
C ARG A 155 8.74 -3.55 4.37
N ARG A 156 9.60 -3.46 5.38
CA ARG A 156 9.32 -2.74 6.63
C ARG A 156 9.59 -1.25 6.46
N ARG A 157 8.76 -0.41 7.09
CA ARG A 157 8.94 1.04 7.13
C ARG A 157 9.41 1.47 8.51
N HIS A 158 10.59 2.09 8.57
CA HIS A 158 11.15 2.63 9.82
C HIS A 158 10.71 4.06 10.11
N SER A 159 10.43 4.85 9.07
CA SER A 159 10.00 6.23 9.24
C SER A 159 9.13 6.75 8.09
N TRP A 160 8.29 7.72 8.40
CA TRP A 160 7.58 8.53 7.42
C TRP A 160 8.37 9.80 7.12
N ALA A 161 8.65 10.07 5.86
CA ALA A 161 9.17 11.37 5.46
C ALA A 161 8.07 12.43 5.70
N PHE A 162 8.43 13.53 6.37
CA PHE A 162 7.53 14.67 6.63
C PHE A 162 6.30 14.40 7.52
N GLY A 163 6.32 13.36 8.36
CA GLY A 163 5.19 13.04 9.26
C GLY A 163 4.70 14.25 10.07
N ASN A 164 5.62 15.13 10.49
CA ASN A 164 5.32 16.38 11.20
C ASN A 164 4.48 17.41 10.43
N ARG A 165 4.23 17.21 9.12
CA ARG A 165 3.40 18.09 8.28
C ARG A 165 2.01 17.52 7.95
N ALA A 166 1.72 16.29 8.37
CA ALA A 166 0.39 15.69 8.22
C ALA A 166 -0.38 15.76 9.55
N GLN A 167 -1.67 16.09 9.49
CA GLN A 167 -2.55 16.15 10.66
C GLN A 167 -2.53 14.84 11.47
N SER A 168 -2.33 13.71 10.80
CA SER A 168 -2.29 12.38 11.42
C SER A 168 -0.88 11.83 11.63
N GLY A 169 0.17 12.54 11.23
CA GLY A 169 1.54 12.01 11.21
C GLY A 169 1.88 11.11 10.02
N VAL A 170 0.88 10.74 9.19
CA VAL A 170 1.01 9.83 8.05
C VAL A 170 0.98 10.62 6.74
N THR A 171 2.03 10.51 5.93
CA THR A 171 2.19 11.27 4.66
C THR A 171 2.17 10.41 3.41
N GLY A 172 2.09 9.07 3.55
CA GLY A 172 2.23 8.14 2.43
C GLY A 172 3.67 8.04 1.87
N LEU A 173 4.63 8.80 2.41
CA LEU A 173 6.02 8.82 1.95
C LEU A 173 6.94 8.10 2.94
N THR A 174 7.54 7.00 2.51
CA THR A 174 8.53 6.28 3.33
C THR A 174 9.86 7.03 3.31
N GLY A 175 10.38 7.35 4.51
CA GLY A 175 11.71 7.96 4.69
C GLY A 175 12.81 6.90 4.65
N VAL A 176 12.69 5.88 5.51
CA VAL A 176 13.58 4.72 5.54
C VAL A 176 12.77 3.43 5.37
N GLY A 177 13.11 2.64 4.36
CA GLY A 177 12.55 1.31 4.12
C GLY A 177 13.59 0.22 4.30
N GLU A 178 13.18 -0.96 4.73
CA GLU A 178 14.03 -2.15 4.90
C GLU A 178 13.41 -3.33 4.12
N THR A 179 14.19 -4.04 3.29
CA THR A 179 13.74 -5.32 2.71
C THR A 179 13.66 -6.36 3.80
N ILE A 180 12.58 -7.14 3.82
CA ILE A 180 12.40 -8.22 4.80
C ILE A 180 11.96 -9.50 4.09
N SER A 181 12.15 -10.62 4.77
CA SER A 181 11.62 -11.92 4.36
C SER A 181 11.04 -12.59 5.60
N GLU A 182 9.71 -12.70 5.64
CA GLU A 182 8.95 -13.24 6.78
C GLU A 182 7.88 -14.19 6.24
N PRO A 183 8.08 -15.52 6.27
CA PRO A 183 7.16 -16.48 5.65
C PRO A 183 5.71 -16.39 6.15
N SER A 184 5.51 -16.04 7.42
CA SER A 184 4.17 -15.83 7.99
C SER A 184 3.47 -14.60 7.39
N LEU A 185 4.22 -13.55 7.07
CA LEU A 185 3.69 -12.37 6.39
C LEU A 185 3.37 -12.67 4.93
N ASP A 186 4.23 -13.45 4.24
CA ASP A 186 3.98 -13.88 2.86
C ASP A 186 2.67 -14.67 2.77
N ALA A 187 2.49 -15.66 3.65
CA ALA A 187 1.27 -16.48 3.69
C ALA A 187 0.02 -15.64 3.99
N LEU A 188 0.12 -14.69 4.94
CA LEU A 188 -0.98 -13.80 5.28
C LEU A 188 -1.34 -12.86 4.10
N ALA A 189 -0.35 -12.28 3.43
CA ALA A 189 -0.58 -11.39 2.28
C ALA A 189 -1.23 -12.13 1.11
N ILE A 190 -0.78 -13.35 0.82
CA ILE A 190 -1.39 -14.22 -0.18
C ILE A 190 -2.85 -14.54 0.20
N ALA A 191 -3.12 -14.87 1.47
CA ALA A 191 -4.48 -15.12 1.95
C ALA A 191 -5.38 -13.89 1.79
N CYS A 192 -4.90 -12.69 2.13
CA CYS A 192 -5.63 -11.44 1.95
C CYS A 192 -6.01 -11.17 0.49
N ILE A 193 -5.09 -11.44 -0.45
CA ILE A 193 -5.33 -11.27 -1.89
C ILE A 193 -6.33 -12.31 -2.39
N ARG A 194 -6.11 -13.59 -2.06
CA ARG A 194 -6.99 -14.69 -2.51
C ARG A 194 -8.40 -14.62 -1.95
N ALA A 195 -8.58 -14.05 -0.76
CA ALA A 195 -9.91 -13.76 -0.21
C ALA A 195 -10.68 -12.71 -1.05
N ALA A 196 -9.97 -11.76 -1.66
CA ALA A 196 -10.57 -10.72 -2.48
C ALA A 196 -10.77 -11.13 -3.93
N ASP A 197 -9.81 -11.86 -4.49
CA ASP A 197 -9.79 -12.29 -5.89
C ASP A 197 -9.23 -13.71 -5.97
N THR A 198 -9.99 -14.67 -6.49
CA THR A 198 -9.52 -16.05 -6.65
C THR A 198 -8.59 -16.21 -7.84
N ASN A 199 -8.58 -15.24 -8.76
CA ASN A 199 -7.76 -15.22 -9.96
C ASN A 199 -7.04 -13.86 -10.14
N PRO A 200 -6.20 -13.45 -9.16
CA PRO A 200 -5.55 -12.15 -9.19
C PRO A 200 -4.65 -11.98 -10.43
N ASN A 201 -4.65 -10.77 -10.97
CA ASN A 201 -3.82 -10.39 -12.11
C ASN A 201 -3.30 -8.94 -11.94
N GLY A 202 -2.05 -8.66 -12.32
CA GLY A 202 -1.44 -7.35 -12.13
C GLY A 202 -0.86 -7.15 -10.73
N ILE A 203 -0.78 -5.89 -10.29
CA ILE A 203 -0.06 -5.51 -9.06
C ILE A 203 -1.00 -5.50 -7.85
N PHE A 204 -0.58 -6.12 -6.76
CA PHE A 204 -1.23 -6.08 -5.45
C PHE A 204 -0.19 -5.73 -4.38
N SER A 205 -0.40 -4.63 -3.65
CA SER A 205 0.47 -4.23 -2.54
C SER A 205 -0.35 -4.18 -1.24
N VAL A 206 -0.18 -5.16 -0.37
CA VAL A 206 -0.91 -5.28 0.90
C VAL A 206 -0.17 -4.48 1.98
N ASP A 207 -0.87 -3.56 2.63
CA ASP A 207 -0.32 -2.82 3.77
C ASP A 207 -0.81 -3.42 5.09
N PHE A 208 0.15 -3.69 5.98
CA PHE A 208 -0.08 -4.18 7.32
C PHE A 208 0.40 -3.16 8.35
N THR A 209 -0.32 -3.12 9.47
CA THR A 209 0.14 -2.46 10.70
C THR A 209 0.08 -3.46 11.84
N TYR A 210 1.12 -3.51 12.67
CA TYR A 210 1.16 -4.43 13.79
C TYR A 210 0.26 -3.94 14.92
N ASP A 211 -0.46 -4.85 15.59
CA ASP A 211 -1.12 -4.53 16.85
C ASP A 211 -0.12 -4.46 18.02
N LEU A 212 -0.62 -4.13 19.22
CA LEU A 212 0.20 -4.08 20.44
C LEU A 212 0.76 -5.44 20.86
N LYS A 213 0.26 -6.54 20.31
CA LYS A 213 0.74 -7.91 20.51
C LYS A 213 1.68 -8.36 19.38
N ARG A 214 2.15 -7.43 18.53
CA ARG A 214 3.09 -7.71 17.43
C ARG A 214 2.53 -8.63 16.35
N ILE A 215 1.21 -8.68 16.17
CA ILE A 215 0.57 -9.43 15.09
C ILE A 215 0.28 -8.48 13.94
N PRO A 216 0.71 -8.78 12.69
CA PRO A 216 0.40 -7.94 11.54
C PRO A 216 -1.09 -8.02 11.20
N ASN A 217 -1.74 -6.87 11.04
CA ASN A 217 -3.14 -6.78 10.63
C ASN A 217 -3.21 -6.08 9.26
N PRO A 218 -3.91 -6.64 8.26
CA PRO A 218 -4.08 -6.00 6.96
C PRO A 218 -4.96 -4.75 7.13
N THR A 219 -4.57 -3.67 6.46
CA THR A 219 -5.19 -2.35 6.63
C THR A 219 -5.73 -1.76 5.33
N GLU A 220 -5.11 -2.10 4.20
CA GLU A 220 -5.57 -1.82 2.84
C GLU A 220 -4.78 -2.65 1.81
N ILE A 221 -5.31 -2.77 0.60
CA ILE A 221 -4.52 -3.17 -0.58
C ILE A 221 -4.42 -1.97 -1.50
N ASN A 222 -3.19 -1.51 -1.71
CA ASN A 222 -2.84 -0.56 -2.74
C ASN A 222 -2.88 -1.29 -4.10
N ILE A 223 -4.08 -1.32 -4.69
CA ILE A 223 -4.41 -2.10 -5.88
C ILE A 223 -3.88 -1.45 -7.16
N ALA A 224 -3.43 -2.28 -8.12
CA ALA A 224 -2.97 -1.88 -9.46
C ALA A 224 -1.76 -0.94 -9.50
N LYS A 225 -1.09 -0.69 -8.37
CA LYS A 225 0.05 0.22 -8.29
C LYS A 225 1.18 -0.32 -7.45
N PHE A 226 2.39 0.10 -7.77
CA PHE A 226 3.51 -0.12 -6.87
C PHE A 226 3.46 0.80 -5.65
N PHE A 227 3.97 0.38 -4.48
CA PHE A 227 4.18 1.31 -3.38
C PHE A 227 5.15 2.44 -3.78
N THR A 228 4.99 3.60 -3.14
CA THR A 228 5.96 4.68 -3.24
C THR A 228 7.31 4.19 -2.71
N THR A 229 8.37 4.37 -3.51
CA THR A 229 9.74 3.84 -3.34
C THR A 229 10.02 2.44 -3.91
N HIS A 230 9.25 1.91 -4.85
CA HIS A 230 9.53 0.60 -5.46
C HIS A 230 10.86 0.51 -6.24
N HIS A 231 11.45 1.63 -6.68
CA HIS A 231 12.81 1.63 -7.27
C HIS A 231 13.88 1.05 -6.33
N PHE A 232 13.63 1.11 -5.01
CA PHE A 232 14.41 0.40 -4.00
C PHE A 232 14.58 -1.08 -4.37
N LEU A 233 13.50 -1.76 -4.75
CA LEU A 233 13.51 -3.18 -5.07
C LEU A 233 14.36 -3.48 -6.31
N THR A 234 14.26 -2.63 -7.34
CA THR A 234 15.10 -2.72 -8.53
C THR A 234 16.59 -2.63 -8.15
N ARG A 235 16.94 -1.68 -7.29
CA ARG A 235 18.33 -1.47 -6.84
C ARG A 235 18.85 -2.61 -5.97
N THR A 236 17.97 -3.37 -5.33
CA THR A 236 18.31 -4.59 -4.58
C THR A 236 18.23 -5.87 -5.42
N GLY A 237 18.00 -5.77 -6.73
CA GLY A 237 18.06 -6.90 -7.67
C GLY A 237 16.71 -7.44 -8.15
N CYS A 238 15.58 -6.83 -7.79
CA CYS A 238 14.25 -7.23 -8.25
C CYS A 238 13.58 -6.11 -9.06
N ASN A 239 13.74 -6.16 -10.38
CA ASN A 239 13.18 -5.15 -11.28
C ASN A 239 11.70 -5.42 -11.61
N MET A 240 10.81 -5.24 -10.63
CA MET A 240 9.38 -5.47 -10.79
C MET A 240 8.72 -4.68 -11.94
N PRO A 241 9.09 -3.41 -12.24
CA PRO A 241 8.57 -2.72 -13.42
C PRO A 241 8.91 -3.40 -14.75
N GLU A 242 10.12 -3.93 -14.89
CA GLU A 242 10.52 -4.69 -16.09
C GLU A 242 9.72 -5.99 -16.20
N ILE A 243 9.57 -6.73 -15.10
CA ILE A 243 8.73 -7.93 -15.04
C ILE A 243 7.29 -7.60 -15.49
N LEU A 244 6.71 -6.51 -14.99
CA LEU A 244 5.37 -6.07 -15.35
C LEU A 244 5.22 -5.81 -16.86
N VAL A 245 6.19 -5.11 -17.47
CA VAL A 245 6.19 -4.82 -18.91
C VAL A 245 6.38 -6.09 -19.73
N GLN A 246 7.28 -6.99 -19.31
CA GLN A 246 7.46 -8.28 -19.98
C GLN A 246 6.18 -9.12 -19.94
N LEU A 247 5.49 -9.17 -18.80
CA LEU A 247 4.20 -9.84 -18.66
C LEU A 247 3.14 -9.21 -19.57
N ALA A 248 3.04 -7.87 -19.57
CA ALA A 248 2.11 -7.14 -20.42
C ALA A 248 2.34 -7.42 -21.92
N MET A 249 3.60 -7.61 -22.32
CA MET A 249 3.99 -7.90 -23.69
C MET A 249 3.94 -9.40 -24.06
N GLY A 250 3.64 -10.28 -23.10
CA GLY A 250 3.68 -11.74 -23.31
C GLY A 250 5.10 -12.27 -23.54
N ARG A 251 6.11 -11.62 -22.96
CA ARG A 251 7.55 -11.94 -23.12
C ARG A 251 8.22 -12.38 -21.82
N TYR A 252 7.46 -12.57 -20.75
CA TYR A 252 8.02 -13.01 -19.47
C TYR A 252 8.35 -14.50 -19.52
N GLU A 253 9.62 -14.82 -19.37
CA GLU A 253 10.15 -16.20 -19.33
C GLU A 253 10.71 -16.58 -17.96
N GLY A 254 10.53 -15.71 -16.96
CA GLY A 254 11.05 -15.91 -15.62
C GLY A 254 10.25 -16.91 -14.78
N PRO A 255 10.77 -17.25 -13.58
CA PRO A 255 10.07 -18.14 -12.66
C PRO A 255 8.81 -17.50 -12.07
N TYR A 256 7.92 -18.36 -11.55
CA TYR A 256 6.74 -17.99 -10.77
C TYR A 256 6.95 -18.38 -9.31
N GLU A 257 6.06 -17.92 -8.44
CA GLU A 257 6.06 -18.18 -7.00
C GLU A 257 7.36 -17.69 -6.32
N VAL A 258 7.97 -16.64 -6.85
CA VAL A 258 9.19 -16.05 -6.30
C VAL A 258 8.86 -15.17 -5.10
N LEU A 259 9.26 -15.60 -3.91
CA LEU A 259 9.07 -14.84 -2.67
C LEU A 259 10.38 -14.22 -2.19
N ASN A 260 10.34 -12.92 -1.92
CA ASN A 260 11.41 -12.13 -1.32
C ASN A 260 12.78 -12.30 -2.01
N PRO A 261 12.91 -12.05 -3.33
CA PRO A 261 14.15 -12.25 -4.06
C PRO A 261 15.27 -11.27 -3.67
N CYS A 262 14.95 -10.15 -3.03
CA CYS A 262 15.95 -9.21 -2.56
C CYS A 262 16.57 -9.70 -1.24
N LYS A 263 17.88 -9.45 -1.06
CA LYS A 263 18.56 -9.69 0.22
C LYS A 263 17.79 -8.98 1.36
N PRO A 264 17.40 -9.68 2.45
CA PRO A 264 16.82 -9.04 3.63
C PRO A 264 17.82 -8.09 4.33
N GLY A 265 17.32 -7.08 5.02
CA GLY A 265 18.14 -6.13 5.76
C GLY A 265 18.80 -5.05 4.91
N MET A 266 18.39 -4.87 3.66
CA MET A 266 18.84 -3.73 2.86
C MET A 266 18.02 -2.50 3.24
N LEU A 267 18.67 -1.40 3.57
CA LEU A 267 18.04 -0.13 3.92
C LEU A 267 18.04 0.82 2.72
N TRP A 268 16.89 1.44 2.48
CA TRP A 268 16.71 2.52 1.52
C TRP A 268 16.43 3.82 2.26
N ILE A 269 17.45 4.66 2.38
CA ILE A 269 17.42 5.92 3.13
C ILE A 269 17.23 7.07 2.15
N ARG A 270 16.16 7.84 2.33
CA ARG A 270 15.83 8.98 1.47
C ARG A 270 16.01 10.31 2.19
N GLY A 271 16.57 11.29 1.48
CA GLY A 271 16.53 12.70 1.85
C GLY A 271 15.80 13.53 0.79
N ILE A 272 15.68 14.83 1.06
CA ILE A 272 15.15 15.82 0.12
C ILE A 272 16.31 16.28 -0.76
N ASP A 273 16.10 16.36 -2.08
CA ASP A 273 17.07 16.87 -3.05
C ASP A 273 18.45 16.19 -3.01
N VAL A 274 18.48 14.94 -2.50
CA VAL A 274 19.67 14.10 -2.48
C VAL A 274 19.34 12.72 -3.02
N ASN A 275 20.34 12.07 -3.62
CA ASN A 275 20.19 10.70 -4.06
C ASN A 275 19.96 9.78 -2.85
N PRO A 276 19.05 8.80 -2.97
CA PRO A 276 18.83 7.83 -1.91
C PRO A 276 20.06 6.94 -1.71
N VAL A 277 20.29 6.53 -0.46
CA VAL A 277 21.36 5.62 -0.08
C VAL A 277 20.78 4.22 0.09
N LEU A 278 21.40 3.25 -0.59
CA LEU A 278 21.18 1.83 -0.37
C LEU A 278 22.36 1.29 0.43
N ILE A 279 22.10 0.71 1.59
CA ILE A 279 23.13 0.20 2.50
C ILE A 279 22.63 -1.06 3.20
N ASP A 280 23.52 -2.00 3.52
CA ASP A 280 23.17 -3.12 4.39
C ASP A 280 22.96 -2.63 5.83
N LYS A 281 21.96 -3.15 6.52
CA LYS A 281 21.66 -2.75 7.90
C LYS A 281 22.83 -2.97 8.85
N ALA A 282 23.59 -4.06 8.70
CA ALA A 282 24.77 -4.29 9.52
C ALA A 282 25.84 -3.22 9.27
N GLU A 283 26.09 -2.87 8.01
CA GLU A 283 27.02 -1.79 7.66
C GLU A 283 26.55 -0.43 8.20
N PHE A 284 25.24 -0.16 8.15
CA PHE A 284 24.66 1.06 8.73
C PHE A 284 24.88 1.12 10.25
N GLU A 285 24.59 0.03 10.96
CA GLU A 285 24.75 -0.05 12.42
C GLU A 285 26.23 0.11 12.82
N ASP A 286 27.17 -0.44 12.04
CA ASP A 286 28.61 -0.26 12.25
C ASP A 286 29.01 1.22 12.11
N LYS A 287 28.56 1.89 11.04
CA LYS A 287 28.81 3.33 10.83
C LYS A 287 28.19 4.20 11.91
N LEU A 288 27.00 3.84 12.40
CA LEU A 288 26.31 4.56 13.47
C LEU A 288 27.12 4.48 14.77
N ARG A 289 27.65 3.31 15.14
CA ARG A 289 28.50 3.16 16.33
C ARG A 289 29.78 4.01 16.24
N GLN A 290 30.45 3.99 15.08
CA GLN A 290 31.64 4.82 14.85
C GLN A 290 31.33 6.32 14.98
N TYR A 291 30.18 6.76 14.46
CA TYR A 291 29.74 8.15 14.57
C TYR A 291 29.47 8.55 16.03
N GLU A 292 28.80 7.70 16.81
CA GLU A 292 28.51 7.96 18.22
C GLU A 292 29.79 8.02 19.07
N GLU A 293 30.77 7.16 18.79
CA GLU A 293 32.09 7.19 19.43
C GLU A 293 32.82 8.49 19.14
N LEU A 294 32.80 8.96 17.89
CA LEU A 294 33.37 10.26 17.52
C LEU A 294 32.67 11.41 18.25
N CYS A 295 31.34 11.44 18.29
CA CYS A 295 30.60 12.48 19.01
C CYS A 295 30.96 12.54 20.50
N ARG A 296 31.15 11.38 21.14
CA ARG A 296 31.58 11.31 22.55
C ARG A 296 33.01 11.79 22.77
N ALA A 297 33.89 11.60 21.78
CA ALA A 297 35.27 12.09 21.86
C ALA A 297 35.38 13.62 21.74
N PHE A 298 34.35 14.27 21.17
CA PHE A 298 34.28 15.73 20.98
C PHE A 298 33.29 16.44 21.92
N SER A 299 32.66 15.72 22.85
CA SER A 299 31.75 16.25 23.89
C SER A 299 32.41 16.28 25.26
#